data_AF-A0A4S2AQV4-F1
#
_entry.id   AF-A0A4S2AQV4-F1
#
_cell.length_a   1.000
_cell.length_b   1.000
_cell.length_c   1.000
_cell.angle_alpha   90.00
_cell.angle_beta   90.00
_cell.angle_gamma   90.00
#
_symmetry.space_group_name_H-M   'P 1'
#
loop_
_entity.id
_entity.type
_entity.pdbx_description
1 polymer ?
#
loop_
_entity_poly.entity_id
_entity_poly.type
_entity_poly.pdbx_seq_one_letter_code
_entity_poly.pdbx_strand_id
1 'polypeptide(L)'
;MDITSTLQDYHLLGLVIGICTFLVIGLFHPVVVKCEYHYGTSCWWWFLLLGCACTILSLIISDILGSTILGVVGFSSFWTIKEIFEQQERVRKGWFPRNPKRRYPWDNDASA
;
A
#
# COMPACT_ATOMS: atom_id res chain seq x y z
N MET A 1 -32.21 0.96 1.82
CA MET A 1 -31.44 1.62 2.89
C MET A 1 -29.99 1.36 2.59
N ASP A 2 -29.26 2.39 2.23
CA ASP A 2 -27.84 2.27 1.96
C ASP A 2 -27.09 2.11 3.28
N ILE A 3 -26.02 1.30 3.28
CA ILE A 3 -25.20 1.08 4.48
C ILE A 3 -24.67 2.41 5.00
N THR A 4 -24.24 3.28 4.09
CA THR A 4 -23.74 4.62 4.38
C THR A 4 -24.78 5.51 5.05
N SER A 5 -26.03 5.50 4.59
CA SER A 5 -27.09 6.29 5.22
C SER A 5 -27.36 5.80 6.64
N THR A 6 -27.40 4.48 6.84
CA THR A 6 -27.59 3.87 8.16
C THR A 6 -26.46 4.24 9.11
N LEU A 7 -25.19 4.15 8.67
CA LEU A 7 -24.03 4.52 9.48
C LEU A 7 -24.00 6.01 9.83
N GLN A 8 -24.50 6.86 8.92
CA GLN A 8 -24.60 8.30 9.14
C GLN A 8 -25.66 8.64 10.19
N ASP A 9 -26.82 7.97 10.16
CA ASP A 9 -27.92 8.16 11.11
C ASP A 9 -27.49 7.83 12.56
N TYR A 10 -26.59 6.86 12.73
CA TYR A 10 -26.00 6.51 14.03
C TYR A 10 -24.70 7.25 14.36
N HIS A 11 -24.26 8.23 13.56
CA HIS A 11 -22.97 8.92 13.69
C HIS A 11 -21.72 8.01 13.70
N LEU A 12 -21.83 6.80 13.16
CA LEU A 12 -20.76 5.80 13.11
C LEU A 12 -19.92 5.87 11.83
N LEU A 13 -20.38 6.58 10.80
CA LEU A 13 -19.71 6.63 9.48
C LEU A 13 -18.24 7.02 9.58
N GLY A 14 -17.92 8.10 10.32
CA GLY A 14 -16.54 8.54 10.50
C GLY A 14 -15.67 7.54 11.25
N LEU A 15 -16.23 6.86 12.27
CA LEU A 15 -15.53 5.81 13.02
C LEU A 15 -15.20 4.61 12.11
N VAL A 16 -16.17 4.18 11.30
CA VAL A 16 -15.98 3.07 10.35
C VAL A 16 -14.91 3.43 9.32
N ILE A 17 -14.96 4.63 8.73
CA ILE A 17 -13.93 5.12 7.81
C ILE A 17 -12.55 5.10 8.47
N GLY A 18 -12.43 5.57 9.72
CA GLY A 18 -11.18 5.58 10.47
C GLY A 18 -10.61 4.18 10.69
N ILE A 19 -11.44 3.22 11.12
CA ILE A 19 -11.05 1.82 11.32
C ILE A 19 -10.61 1.20 9.99
N CYS A 20 -11.41 1.35 8.92
CA CYS A 20 -11.07 0.85 7.60
C CYS A 20 -9.74 1.43 7.11
N THR A 21 -9.52 2.73 7.30
CA THR A 21 -8.27 3.41 6.91
C THR A 21 -7.07 2.84 7.65
N PHE A 22 -7.17 2.69 8.97
CA PHE A 22 -6.10 2.12 9.78
C PHE A 22 -5.76 0.69 9.35
N LEU A 23 -6.78 -0.14 9.08
CA LEU A 23 -6.59 -1.51 8.61
C LEU A 23 -5.92 -1.56 7.23
N VAL A 24 -6.31 -0.67 6.30
CA VAL A 24 -5.67 -0.58 4.99
C VAL A 24 -4.19 -0.25 5.14
N ILE A 25 -3.85 0.82 5.87
CA ILE A 25 -2.45 1.21 6.09
C ILE A 25 -1.67 0.07 6.76
N GLY A 26 -2.24 -0.53 7.80
CA GLY A 26 -1.65 -1.66 8.51
C GLY A 26 -1.42 -2.89 7.63
N LEU A 27 -2.30 -3.14 6.64
CA LEU A 27 -2.14 -4.23 5.67
C LEU A 27 -1.05 -3.94 4.63
N PHE A 28 -0.88 -2.68 4.22
CA PHE A 28 0.14 -2.32 3.22
C PHE A 28 1.57 -2.51 3.75
N HIS A 29 1.83 -2.33 5.05
CA HIS A 29 3.15 -2.60 5.65
C HIS A 29 3.70 -4.02 5.39
N PRO A 30 3.02 -5.12 5.79
CA PRO A 30 3.49 -6.47 5.50
C PRO A 30 3.48 -6.80 4.01
N VAL A 31 2.57 -6.18 3.23
CA VAL A 31 2.57 -6.30 1.77
C VAL A 31 3.88 -5.78 1.19
N VAL A 32 4.34 -4.59 1.61
CA VAL A 32 5.62 -4.01 1.15
C VAL A 32 6.79 -4.94 1.42
N VAL A 33 6.88 -5.45 2.65
CA VAL A 33 7.99 -6.35 3.05
C VAL A 33 7.99 -7.62 2.22
N LYS A 34 6.82 -8.24 2.01
CA LYS A 34 6.71 -9.46 1.18
C LYS A 34 6.99 -9.18 -0.29
N CYS A 35 6.49 -8.06 -0.82
CA CYS A 35 6.72 -7.67 -2.21
C CYS A 35 8.20 -7.41 -2.48
N GLU A 36 8.89 -6.70 -1.59
CA GLU A 36 10.35 -6.51 -1.68
C GLU A 36 11.09 -7.85 -1.55
N TYR A 37 10.71 -8.70 -0.59
CA TYR A 37 11.37 -9.98 -0.38
C TYR A 37 11.28 -10.92 -1.61
N HIS A 38 10.13 -10.97 -2.29
CA HIS A 38 9.90 -11.87 -3.43
C HIS A 38 10.25 -11.26 -4.78
N TYR A 39 9.87 -10.00 -5.03
CA TYR A 39 9.99 -9.33 -6.33
C TYR A 39 10.99 -8.17 -6.32
N GLY A 40 11.37 -7.68 -5.13
CA GLY A 40 12.22 -6.52 -4.96
C GLY A 40 11.57 -5.22 -5.42
N THR A 41 12.40 -4.25 -5.81
CA THR A 41 11.95 -2.93 -6.27
C THR A 41 11.23 -2.94 -7.61
N SER A 42 11.32 -4.02 -8.39
CA SER A 42 10.68 -4.14 -9.70
C SER A 42 9.15 -4.26 -9.64
N CYS A 43 8.53 -4.46 -8.47
CA CYS A 43 7.06 -4.53 -8.33
C CYS A 43 6.37 -3.16 -8.21
N TRP A 44 7.12 -2.05 -8.27
CA TRP A 44 6.60 -0.70 -8.08
C TRP A 44 5.44 -0.33 -9.04
N TRP A 45 5.48 -0.80 -10.28
CA TRP A 45 4.46 -0.51 -11.31
C TRP A 45 3.10 -1.15 -11.01
N TRP A 46 3.07 -2.27 -10.27
CA TRP A 46 1.80 -2.86 -9.82
C TRP A 46 1.06 -1.93 -8.87
N PHE A 47 1.79 -1.29 -7.95
CA PHE A 47 1.24 -0.32 -7.01
C PHE A 47 0.87 1.00 -7.68
N LEU A 48 1.61 1.39 -8.73
CA LEU A 48 1.22 2.55 -9.56
C LEU A 48 -0.12 2.29 -10.25
N LEU A 49 -0.26 1.15 -10.94
CA LEU A 49 -1.49 0.78 -11.64
C LEU A 49 -2.67 0.64 -10.67
N LEU A 50 -2.47 -0.04 -9.53
CA LEU A 50 -3.47 -0.16 -8.49
C LEU A 50 -3.88 1.22 -7.94
N GLY A 51 -2.91 2.07 -7.65
CA GLY A 51 -3.14 3.42 -7.15
C GLY A 51 -3.96 4.28 -8.12
N CYS A 52 -3.59 4.26 -9.40
CA CYS A 52 -4.31 4.98 -10.45
C CYS A 52 -5.73 4.44 -10.62
N ALA A 53 -5.91 3.12 -10.68
CA ALA A 53 -7.22 2.49 -10.83
C ALA A 53 -8.14 2.83 -9.66
N CYS A 54 -7.65 2.72 -8.41
CA CYS A 54 -8.41 3.08 -7.22
C CYS A 54 -8.76 4.56 -7.17
N THR A 55 -7.84 5.44 -7.58
CA THR A 55 -8.09 6.89 -7.63
C THR A 55 -9.17 7.22 -8.65
N ILE A 56 -9.09 6.69 -9.86
CA ILE A 56 -10.11 6.90 -10.90
C ILE A 56 -11.46 6.38 -10.41
N LEU A 57 -11.48 5.18 -9.82
CA LEU A 57 -12.72 4.59 -9.30
C LEU A 57 -13.31 5.41 -8.15
N SER A 58 -12.47 6.01 -7.28
CA SER A 58 -12.94 6.87 -6.19
C SER A 58 -13.68 8.12 -6.68
N LEU A 59 -13.36 8.61 -7.88
CA LEU A 59 -14.02 9.77 -8.49
C LEU A 59 -15.36 9.40 -9.14
N ILE A 60 -15.56 8.14 -9.48
CA ILE A 60 -16.77 7.64 -10.16
C ILE A 60 -17.82 7.19 -9.13
N ILE A 61 -17.38 6.66 -7.98
CA ILE A 61 -18.29 6.17 -6.94
C ILE A 61 -18.96 7.34 -6.21
N SER A 62 -20.29 7.37 -6.23
CA SER A 62 -21.10 8.39 -5.53
C SER A 62 -21.20 8.15 -4.02
N ASP A 63 -20.95 6.92 -3.56
CA ASP A 63 -20.99 6.57 -2.15
C ASP A 63 -19.75 7.09 -1.39
N ILE A 64 -19.96 7.85 -0.31
CA ILE A 64 -18.86 8.48 0.43
C ILE A 64 -17.96 7.45 1.12
N LEU A 65 -18.53 6.35 1.63
CA LEU A 65 -17.75 5.30 2.29
C LEU A 65 -16.84 4.60 1.26
N GLY A 66 -17.42 4.15 0.15
CA GLY A 66 -16.70 3.48 -0.93
C GLY A 66 -15.64 4.37 -1.60
N SER A 67 -15.99 5.60 -1.95
CA SER A 67 -15.04 6.57 -2.53
C SER A 67 -13.88 6.88 -1.59
N THR A 68 -14.15 7.04 -0.29
CA THR A 68 -13.10 7.28 0.72
C THR A 68 -12.16 6.09 0.85
N ILE A 69 -12.68 4.87 0.97
CA ILE A 69 -11.85 3.65 1.08
C ILE A 69 -10.98 3.49 -0.17
N LEU A 70 -11.52 3.70 -1.36
CA LEU A 70 -10.75 3.65 -2.61
C LEU A 70 -9.66 4.72 -2.67
N GLY A 71 -9.96 5.95 -2.24
CA GLY A 71 -8.96 7.00 -2.12
C GLY A 71 -7.81 6.60 -1.19
N VAL A 72 -8.13 6.07 0.00
CA VAL A 72 -7.15 5.59 0.97
C VAL A 72 -6.29 4.46 0.40
N VAL A 73 -6.91 3.46 -0.25
CA VAL A 73 -6.17 2.37 -0.92
C VAL A 73 -5.29 2.91 -2.04
N GLY A 74 -5.78 3.88 -2.81
CA GLY A 74 -5.04 4.52 -3.89
C GLY A 74 -3.77 5.20 -3.41
N PHE A 75 -3.89 6.08 -2.41
CA PHE A 75 -2.74 6.78 -1.83
C PHE A 75 -1.82 5.85 -1.03
N SER A 76 -2.35 4.83 -0.35
CA SER A 76 -1.53 3.80 0.31
C SER A 76 -0.69 3.01 -0.70
N SER A 77 -1.24 2.75 -1.89
CA SER A 77 -0.50 2.11 -2.99
C SER A 77 0.62 3.02 -3.50
N PHE A 78 0.36 4.32 -3.70
CA PHE A 78 1.41 5.26 -4.09
C PHE A 78 2.51 5.39 -3.04
N TRP A 79 2.15 5.44 -1.75
CA TRP A 79 3.13 5.46 -0.65
C TRP A 79 4.00 4.19 -0.66
N THR A 80 3.37 3.04 -0.89
CA THR A 80 4.04 1.73 -0.94
C THR A 80 5.16 1.69 -1.98
N ILE A 81 5.04 2.42 -3.09
CA ILE A 81 6.13 2.53 -4.09
C ILE A 81 7.40 3.04 -3.42
N LYS A 82 7.32 4.16 -2.69
CA LYS A 82 8.46 4.73 -1.96
C LYS A 82 8.95 3.78 -0.87
N GLU A 83 8.02 3.18 -0.11
CA GLU A 83 8.33 2.25 0.98
C GLU A 83 9.11 1.02 0.49
N ILE A 84 8.85 0.51 -0.72
CA ILE A 84 9.59 -0.62 -1.30
C ILE A 84 11.08 -0.28 -1.49
N PHE A 85 11.40 0.92 -1.98
CA PHE A 85 12.79 1.36 -2.12
C PHE A 85 13.46 1.57 -0.76
N GLU A 86 12.75 2.14 0.20
CA GLU A 86 13.26 2.26 1.58
C GLU A 86 13.47 0.88 2.23
N GLN A 87 12.56 -0.07 1.98
CA GLN A 87 12.66 -1.43 2.50
C GLN A 87 13.90 -2.14 1.96
N GLN A 88 14.22 -1.95 0.68
CA GLN A 88 15.47 -2.45 0.11
C GLN A 88 16.70 -1.88 0.86
N GLU A 89 16.70 -0.60 1.22
CA GLU A 89 17.78 0.01 2.02
C GLU A 89 17.81 -0.54 3.46
N ARG A 90 16.65 -0.85 4.06
CA ARG A 90 16.56 -1.49 5.38
C ARG A 90 17.12 -2.92 5.35
N VAL A 91 16.90 -3.67 4.26
CA VAL A 91 17.57 -4.96 4.02
C VAL A 91 19.08 -4.77 3.86
N ARG A 92 19.52 -3.73 3.13
CA ARG A 92 20.96 -3.40 3.00
C ARG A 92 21.62 -3.12 4.35
N LYS A 93 20.93 -2.43 5.26
CA LYS A 93 21.36 -2.16 6.64
C LYS A 93 21.30 -3.38 7.57
N GLY A 94 20.77 -4.52 7.11
CA GLY A 94 20.63 -5.74 7.90
C GLY A 94 19.46 -5.72 8.89
N TRP A 95 18.53 -4.76 8.78
CA TRP A 95 17.35 -4.70 9.66
C TRP A 95 16.29 -5.74 9.32
N PHE A 96 16.29 -6.22 8.07
CA PHE A 96 15.38 -7.25 7.58
C PHE A 96 16.16 -8.38 6.90
N PRO A 97 15.66 -9.63 6.97
CA PRO A 97 16.32 -10.77 6.37
C PRO A 97 16.36 -10.61 4.85
N ARG A 98 17.57 -10.70 4.31
CA ARG A 98 17.81 -10.71 2.87
C ARG A 98 17.32 -12.03 2.26
N ASN A 99 16.66 -11.97 1.11
CA ASN A 99 16.37 -13.17 0.33
C ASN A 99 17.67 -13.72 -0.30
N PRO A 100 18.12 -14.93 0.05
CA PRO A 100 19.38 -15.50 -0.46
C PRO A 100 19.32 -15.84 -1.95
N LYS A 101 18.12 -16.00 -2.52
CA LYS A 101 17.94 -16.29 -3.96
C LYS A 101 18.03 -15.02 -4.82
N ARG A 102 18.11 -13.82 -4.20
CA ARG A 102 18.09 -12.54 -4.90
C ARG A 102 19.47 -11.90 -4.95
N ARG A 103 19.82 -11.42 -6.14
CA ARG A 103 20.90 -10.46 -6.36
C ARG A 103 20.37 -9.05 -6.18
N TYR A 104 21.02 -8.30 -5.31
CA TYR A 104 20.75 -6.89 -5.10
C TYR A 104 21.71 -6.03 -5.92
N PRO A 105 21.32 -4.78 -6.26
CA PRO A 105 22.17 -3.91 -7.06
C PRO A 105 23.59 -3.74 -6.49
N TRP A 106 23.72 -3.63 -5.16
CA TRP A 106 25.00 -3.45 -4.47
C TRP A 106 25.87 -4.70 -4.38
N ASP A 107 25.37 -5.88 -4.77
CA ASP A 107 26.22 -7.07 -4.83
C ASP A 107 27.25 -6.97 -5.97
N ASN A 108 26.93 -6.21 -7.02
CA ASN A 108 27.82 -6.00 -8.15
C ASN A 108 28.91 -4.97 -7.83
N ASP A 109 28.63 -4.02 -6.93
CA ASP A 109 29.56 -2.96 -6.52
C ASP A 109 30.71 -3.50 -5.66
N ALA A 110 30.54 -4.65 -5.00
CA ALA A 110 31.57 -5.30 -4.19
C ALA A 110 32.59 -6.11 -5.01
N SER A 111 32.43 -6.18 -6.34
CA SER A 111 33.29 -6.92 -7.27
C SER A 111 34.12 -6.02 -8.20
N ALA A 112 34.14 -4.70 -7.96
CA ALA A 112 34.98 -3.71 -8.63
C ALA A 112 36.01 -3.12 -7.66
#